data_AF-Q751D8-F1
#
_entry.id   AF-Q751D8-F1
#
_cell.length_a   1.000
_cell.length_b   1.000
_cell.length_c   1.000
_cell.angle_alpha   90.00
_cell.angle_beta   90.00
_cell.angle_gamma   90.00
#
_symmetry.space_group_name_H-M   'P 1'
#
loop_
_entity.id
_entity.type
_entity.pdbx_description
1 polymer ?
#
loop_
_entity_poly.entity_id
_entity_poly.type
_entity_poly.pdbx_seq_one_letter_code
_entity_poly.pdbx_strand_id
1 'polypeptide(L)'
;MSIYVASTTAPVNIATLKYWGKRDSMLNLPTNSSISVTLSQEDLRTLTSAATGPELAEDRLWLNGKPESLGNARTQQCLADLRALRRALETEEPDLPRMSEWKLHIVSENNFPTAAGLASSAAGFAALVVAVAKLYGLPQDYSEISKIARKGSGSACRSLYGGYVAWEMGAEADGSDSRAVQIADVEHWPEMRAAILVVSADRKDTPSTSGMQQTVHTSDLFKERVATVVPRRYGEMAAAIRARDFATFARLTMQDSNSFHATCLDSFPPIFYMNDTSRRIVKLCHLINEFYNETIVAYTFDAGPNAVLYYLAENEARLCGFLSAVFGANDGWETTFSTEQRATFAAQFDECVRGKLATDLDDELHRGVARLIFTKVGPGPQDTKSSLIDPETGLPR
;
A
#
# COMPACT_ATOMS: atom_id res chain seq x y z
N MET A 1 1.92 20.41 33.01
CA MET A 1 2.38 19.30 32.17
C MET A 1 2.42 19.77 30.73
N SER A 2 3.61 19.89 30.14
CA SER A 2 3.76 20.28 28.73
C SER A 2 3.79 19.00 27.89
N ILE A 3 2.61 18.46 27.55
CA ILE A 3 2.50 17.37 26.58
C ILE A 3 2.37 17.98 25.19
N TYR A 4 3.26 17.59 24.29
CA TYR A 4 3.22 17.97 22.89
C TYR A 4 2.62 16.82 22.10
N VAL A 5 1.73 17.13 21.15
CA VAL A 5 1.02 16.13 20.35
C VAL A 5 1.03 16.54 18.89
N ALA A 6 1.26 15.56 18.01
CA ALA A 6 1.02 15.71 16.57
C ALA A 6 0.24 14.51 16.06
N SER A 7 -0.64 14.74 15.08
CA SER A 7 -1.45 13.70 14.45
C SER A 7 -1.35 13.78 12.94
N THR A 8 -1.39 12.62 12.28
CA THR A 8 -1.39 12.52 10.82
C THR A 8 -2.28 11.36 10.40
N THR A 9 -2.83 11.43 9.21
CA THR A 9 -3.28 10.24 8.49
C THR A 9 -2.26 9.85 7.44
N ALA A 10 -2.14 8.56 7.12
CA ALA A 10 -1.34 8.06 6.02
C ALA A 10 -2.11 7.05 5.16
N PRO A 11 -1.85 7.03 3.84
CA PRO A 11 -2.53 6.16 2.89
C PRO A 11 -1.92 4.75 2.82
N VAL A 12 -2.72 3.81 2.35
CA VAL A 12 -2.25 2.54 1.78
C VAL A 12 -1.71 2.79 0.36
N ASN A 13 -0.69 2.02 -0.05
CA ASN A 13 -0.26 1.95 -1.45
C ASN A 13 -0.29 0.50 -1.94
N ILE A 14 -0.56 0.31 -3.23
CA ILE A 14 -0.54 -1.00 -3.89
C ILE A 14 0.51 -0.98 -5.01
N ALA A 15 1.41 -1.97 -4.98
CA ALA A 15 2.51 -2.04 -5.93
C ALA A 15 2.03 -2.52 -7.32
N THR A 16 2.37 -1.78 -8.37
CA THR A 16 2.19 -2.20 -9.77
C THR A 16 3.46 -2.82 -10.34
N LEU A 17 4.62 -2.39 -9.84
CA LEU A 17 5.93 -3.04 -10.00
C LEU A 17 6.39 -3.54 -8.63
N LYS A 18 6.45 -4.86 -8.44
CA LYS A 18 6.49 -5.49 -7.12
C LYS A 18 7.87 -5.40 -6.46
N TYR A 19 7.84 -5.01 -5.20
CA TYR A 19 8.94 -5.23 -4.26
C TYR A 19 8.86 -6.67 -3.73
N TRP A 20 9.87 -7.49 -4.04
CA TRP A 20 10.02 -8.82 -3.48
C TRP A 20 11.51 -9.17 -3.43
N GLY A 21 12.04 -9.37 -2.22
CA GLY A 21 13.44 -9.69 -1.98
C GLY A 21 14.22 -8.51 -1.40
N LYS A 22 15.17 -8.82 -0.52
CA LYS A 22 16.08 -7.84 0.10
C LYS A 22 17.51 -8.26 -0.17
N ARG A 23 18.34 -7.30 -0.58
CA ARG A 23 19.80 -7.45 -0.61
C ARG A 23 20.40 -7.20 0.78
N ASP A 24 19.71 -6.43 1.61
CA ASP A 24 20.08 -6.19 3.01
C ASP A 24 18.83 -6.22 3.89
N SER A 25 18.78 -7.16 4.83
CA SER A 25 17.63 -7.34 5.74
C SER A 25 17.64 -6.40 6.94
N MET A 26 18.81 -5.88 7.34
CA MET A 26 18.97 -4.93 8.45
C MET A 26 18.51 -3.54 8.04
N LEU A 27 18.96 -3.07 6.88
CA LEU A 27 18.64 -1.74 6.34
C LEU A 27 17.37 -1.72 5.48
N ASN A 28 16.73 -2.89 5.28
CA ASN A 28 15.61 -3.11 4.36
C ASN A 28 15.91 -2.64 2.92
N LEU A 29 17.10 -2.95 2.40
CA LEU A 29 17.44 -2.60 1.01
C LEU A 29 16.90 -3.65 0.04
N PRO A 30 16.15 -3.24 -1.00
CA PRO A 30 15.48 -4.19 -1.87
C PRO A 30 16.43 -4.75 -2.93
N THR A 31 16.10 -5.88 -3.53
CA THR A 31 16.82 -6.42 -4.70
C THR A 31 16.51 -5.68 -6.00
N ASN A 32 15.41 -4.93 -6.03
CA ASN A 32 14.97 -4.18 -7.20
C ASN A 32 14.13 -2.97 -6.78
N SER A 33 14.06 -1.95 -7.64
CA SER A 33 13.14 -0.82 -7.46
C SER A 33 11.68 -1.29 -7.60
N SER A 34 10.75 -0.54 -7.03
CA SER A 34 9.31 -0.83 -7.09
C SER A 34 8.51 0.43 -7.37
N ILE A 35 7.29 0.28 -7.89
CA ILE A 35 6.36 1.38 -8.19
C ILE A 35 5.00 1.01 -7.62
N SER A 36 4.32 1.97 -7.00
CA SER A 36 2.98 1.80 -6.46
C SER A 36 2.07 2.97 -6.77
N VAL A 37 0.77 2.72 -6.71
CA VAL A 37 -0.26 3.76 -6.67
C VAL A 37 -0.70 3.94 -5.22
N THR A 38 -0.66 5.17 -4.73
CA THR A 38 -1.20 5.55 -3.42
C THR A 38 -2.71 5.64 -3.49
N LEU A 39 -3.43 5.01 -2.55
CA LEU A 39 -4.89 4.97 -2.52
C LEU A 39 -5.48 6.11 -1.66
N SER A 40 -6.72 6.48 -1.95
CA SER A 40 -7.43 7.54 -1.24
C SER A 40 -7.60 7.22 0.25
N GLN A 41 -7.33 8.23 1.09
CA GLN A 41 -7.55 8.19 2.54
C GLN A 41 -9.00 8.43 2.96
N GLU A 42 -9.87 8.77 2.00
CA GLU A 42 -11.31 8.74 2.18
C GLU A 42 -11.78 7.30 2.46
N ASP A 43 -11.15 6.33 1.76
CA ASP A 43 -11.53 4.92 1.81
C ASP A 43 -10.62 4.12 2.75
N LEU A 44 -9.29 4.28 2.62
CA LEU A 44 -8.30 3.48 3.34
C LEU A 44 -7.22 4.38 3.96
N ARG A 45 -7.23 4.50 5.29
CA ARG A 45 -6.25 5.30 6.04
C ARG A 45 -5.85 4.68 7.37
N THR A 46 -4.62 4.99 7.76
CA THR A 46 -4.14 4.87 9.14
C THR A 46 -4.11 6.26 9.75
N LEU A 47 -4.78 6.45 10.88
CA LEU A 47 -4.64 7.63 11.74
C LEU A 47 -3.62 7.31 12.84
N THR A 48 -2.61 8.15 13.00
CA THR A 48 -1.65 8.04 14.10
C THR A 48 -1.48 9.37 14.81
N SER A 49 -1.55 9.34 16.12
CA SER A 49 -1.19 10.43 17.02
C SER A 49 0.06 10.05 17.80
N ALA A 50 1.03 10.95 17.87
CA ALA A 50 2.23 10.81 18.68
C ALA A 50 2.29 11.94 19.70
N ALA A 51 2.65 11.60 20.93
CA ALA A 51 2.83 12.55 22.02
C ALA A 51 4.16 12.37 22.73
N THR A 52 4.70 13.47 23.24
CA THR A 52 5.90 13.47 24.07
C THR A 52 5.81 14.52 25.18
N GLY A 53 6.47 14.27 26.29
CA GLY A 53 6.57 15.21 27.40
C GLY A 53 7.47 14.68 28.51
N PRO A 54 7.90 15.55 29.42
CA PRO A 54 8.90 15.23 30.45
C PRO A 54 8.42 14.19 31.47
N GLU A 55 7.11 14.01 31.63
CA GLU A 55 6.52 13.09 32.62
C GLU A 55 6.19 11.70 32.04
N LEU A 56 6.35 11.50 30.72
CA LEU A 56 6.15 10.19 30.11
C LEU A 56 7.34 9.28 30.44
N ALA A 57 7.07 8.19 31.16
CA ALA A 57 8.12 7.33 31.72
C ALA A 57 8.73 6.31 30.74
N GLU A 58 7.97 5.89 29.72
CA GLU A 58 8.43 4.89 28.75
C GLU A 58 7.80 5.10 27.37
N ASP A 59 8.44 4.53 26.34
CA ASP A 59 7.87 4.53 24.99
C ASP A 59 6.74 3.51 24.92
N ARG A 60 5.55 3.92 24.48
CA ARG A 60 4.35 3.06 24.37
C ARG A 60 3.68 3.19 23.02
N LEU A 61 3.15 2.07 22.52
CA LEU A 61 2.33 1.99 21.31
C LEU A 61 0.99 1.36 21.64
N TRP A 62 -0.08 1.97 21.14
CA TRP A 62 -1.40 1.36 21.06
C TRP A 62 -1.82 1.28 19.61
N LEU A 63 -2.28 0.11 19.16
CA LEU A 63 -2.80 -0.13 17.83
C LEU A 63 -4.24 -0.66 17.94
N ASN A 64 -5.19 0.06 17.35
CA ASN A 64 -6.62 -0.27 17.38
C ASN A 64 -7.11 -0.57 18.82
N GLY A 65 -6.75 0.31 19.77
CA GLY A 65 -7.13 0.22 21.18
C GLY A 65 -6.36 -0.82 22.02
N LYS A 66 -5.42 -1.58 21.43
CA LYS A 66 -4.63 -2.58 22.17
C LYS A 66 -3.18 -2.15 22.33
N PRO A 67 -2.57 -2.29 23.51
CA PRO A 67 -1.13 -2.10 23.68
C PRO A 67 -0.35 -3.07 22.78
N GLU A 68 0.65 -2.55 22.08
CA GLU A 68 1.55 -3.31 21.21
C GLU A 68 3.01 -3.04 21.59
N SER A 69 3.87 -4.04 21.37
CA SER A 69 5.28 -3.90 21.72
C SER A 69 6.03 -3.03 20.71
N LEU A 70 6.70 -1.99 21.20
CA LEU A 70 7.73 -1.26 20.45
C LEU A 70 9.08 -1.98 20.40
N GLY A 71 9.21 -3.14 21.07
CA GLY A 71 10.50 -3.81 21.29
C GLY A 71 11.12 -4.46 20.05
N ASN A 72 10.44 -4.47 18.90
CA ASN A 72 11.04 -5.01 17.69
C ASN A 72 12.17 -4.09 17.19
N ALA A 73 13.27 -4.68 16.72
CA ALA A 73 14.47 -3.95 16.34
C ALA A 73 14.24 -2.90 15.25
N ARG A 74 13.30 -3.14 14.32
CA ARG A 74 13.01 -2.21 13.21
C ARG A 74 12.35 -0.93 13.72
N THR A 75 11.34 -1.06 14.58
CA THR A 75 10.65 0.08 15.19
C THR A 75 11.60 0.86 16.09
N GLN A 76 12.41 0.19 16.90
CA GLN A 76 13.43 0.86 17.72
C GLN A 76 14.41 1.66 16.86
N GLN A 77 14.88 1.09 15.74
CA GLN A 77 15.77 1.80 14.83
C GLN A 77 15.10 3.03 14.20
N CYS A 78 13.83 2.93 13.78
CA CYS A 78 13.09 4.09 13.26
C CYS A 78 12.99 5.21 14.28
N LEU A 79 12.63 4.89 15.53
CA LEU A 79 12.52 5.88 16.60
C LEU A 79 13.88 6.48 16.95
N ALA A 80 14.95 5.67 16.96
CA ALA A 80 16.30 6.14 17.19
C ALA A 80 16.77 7.12 16.11
N ASP A 81 16.51 6.83 14.83
CA ASP A 81 16.85 7.71 13.71
C ASP A 81 16.08 9.04 13.80
N LEU A 82 14.77 9.01 14.12
CA LEU A 82 13.95 10.22 14.29
C LEU A 82 14.42 11.07 15.48
N ARG A 83 14.77 10.43 16.60
CA ARG A 83 15.36 11.11 17.75
C ARG A 83 16.71 11.73 17.43
N ALA A 84 17.55 11.07 16.63
CA ALA A 84 18.82 11.62 16.21
C ALA A 84 18.65 12.90 15.38
N LEU A 85 17.69 12.92 14.44
CA LEU A 85 17.34 14.13 13.69
C LEU A 85 16.83 15.25 14.60
N ARG A 86 15.94 14.92 15.55
CA ARG A 86 15.44 15.90 16.52
C ARG A 86 16.55 16.47 17.39
N ARG A 87 17.48 15.61 17.86
CA ARG A 87 18.62 16.02 18.68
C ARG A 87 19.56 16.96 17.93
N ALA A 88 19.74 16.76 16.63
CA ALA A 88 20.53 17.68 15.80
C ALA A 88 19.91 19.09 15.83
N LEU A 89 18.60 19.21 15.63
CA LEU A 89 17.88 20.49 15.74
C LEU A 89 18.01 21.13 17.12
N GLU A 90 17.84 20.34 18.19
CA GLU A 90 17.97 20.82 19.58
C GLU A 90 19.40 21.23 19.94
N THR A 91 20.40 20.76 19.19
CA THR A 91 21.80 21.16 19.34
C THR A 91 22.07 22.49 18.64
N GLU A 92 21.49 22.68 17.45
CA GLU A 92 21.59 23.93 16.67
C GLU A 92 20.77 25.07 17.29
N GLU A 93 19.62 24.76 17.89
CA GLU A 93 18.70 25.72 18.52
C GLU A 93 18.47 25.37 20.01
N PRO A 94 19.29 25.88 20.94
CA PRO A 94 19.27 25.46 22.34
C PRO A 94 17.96 25.73 23.11
N ASP A 95 17.15 26.69 22.64
CA ASP A 95 15.88 27.08 23.23
C ASP A 95 14.73 26.09 22.91
N LEU A 96 14.95 25.15 21.98
CA LEU A 96 13.97 24.13 21.67
C LEU A 96 13.75 23.15 22.84
N PRO A 97 12.51 22.68 23.07
CA PRO A 97 12.25 21.62 24.04
C PRO A 97 13.03 20.35 23.71
N ARG A 98 13.57 19.67 24.73
CA ARG A 98 14.41 18.45 24.63
C ARG A 98 13.57 17.18 24.36
N MET A 99 12.71 17.25 23.35
CA MET A 99 11.83 16.16 22.93
C MET A 99 12.58 14.89 22.53
N SER A 100 13.84 14.98 22.07
CA SER A 100 14.65 13.80 21.73
C SER A 100 15.01 12.93 22.94
N GLU A 101 14.98 13.49 24.15
CA GLU A 101 15.27 12.81 25.42
C GLU A 101 14.02 12.23 26.08
N TRP A 102 12.86 12.78 25.75
CA TRP A 102 11.58 12.36 26.30
C TRP A 102 11.05 11.10 25.63
N LYS A 103 10.12 10.45 26.34
CA LYS A 103 9.46 9.24 25.85
C LYS A 103 8.28 9.58 24.94
N LEU A 104 7.90 8.61 24.12
CA LEU A 104 6.86 8.71 23.12
C LEU A 104 5.66 7.83 23.48
N HIS A 105 4.48 8.43 23.49
CA HIS A 105 3.23 7.68 23.42
C HIS A 105 2.67 7.78 22.01
N ILE A 106 2.44 6.64 21.36
CA ILE A 106 1.97 6.56 19.97
C ILE A 106 0.65 5.79 19.97
N VAL A 107 -0.41 6.39 19.46
CA VAL A 107 -1.72 5.74 19.32
C VAL A 107 -2.08 5.72 17.85
N SER A 108 -2.40 4.55 17.33
CA SER A 108 -2.70 4.34 15.91
C SER A 108 -3.98 3.54 15.71
N GLU A 109 -4.74 3.91 14.69
CA GLU A 109 -5.97 3.22 14.28
C GLU A 109 -6.02 3.11 12.75
N ASN A 110 -6.50 1.97 12.24
CA ASN A 110 -6.80 1.78 10.82
C ASN A 110 -8.31 1.69 10.62
N ASN A 111 -8.85 2.33 9.57
CA ASN A 111 -10.25 2.15 9.18
C ASN A 111 -10.49 0.91 8.29
N PHE A 112 -9.47 0.07 8.13
CA PHE A 112 -9.53 -1.19 7.37
C PHE A 112 -9.02 -2.36 8.21
N PRO A 113 -9.50 -3.60 7.98
CA PRO A 113 -9.09 -4.73 8.78
C PRO A 113 -7.58 -5.01 8.64
N THR A 114 -6.84 -5.04 9.75
CA THR A 114 -5.39 -5.26 9.78
C THR A 114 -4.97 -6.56 9.07
N ALA A 115 -5.82 -7.59 9.11
CA ALA A 115 -5.56 -8.91 8.52
C ALA A 115 -5.91 -9.03 7.02
N ALA A 116 -6.62 -8.07 6.42
CA ALA A 116 -7.14 -8.18 5.05
C ALA A 116 -6.06 -8.10 3.94
N GLY A 117 -4.77 -8.23 4.27
CA GLY A 117 -3.69 -8.21 3.28
C GLY A 117 -3.45 -6.86 2.58
N LEU A 118 -4.14 -5.79 2.99
CA LEU A 118 -4.11 -4.45 2.37
C LEU A 118 -2.90 -3.61 2.79
N ALA A 119 -1.71 -4.21 2.82
CA ALA A 119 -0.46 -3.54 3.19
C ALA A 119 -0.53 -2.71 4.50
N SER A 120 -1.28 -3.18 5.51
CA SER A 120 -1.49 -2.46 6.78
C SER A 120 -0.20 -2.03 7.47
N SER A 121 0.85 -2.87 7.40
CA SER A 121 2.18 -2.51 7.95
C SER A 121 2.81 -1.30 7.23
N ALA A 122 2.62 -1.15 5.92
CA ALA A 122 3.18 -0.04 5.17
C ALA A 122 2.54 1.29 5.59
N ALA A 123 1.19 1.35 5.61
CA ALA A 123 0.47 2.52 6.05
C ALA A 123 0.76 2.85 7.53
N GLY A 124 0.81 1.83 8.40
CA GLY A 124 1.12 2.01 9.82
C GLY A 124 2.50 2.59 10.09
N PHE A 125 3.56 2.08 9.46
CA PHE A 125 4.90 2.64 9.63
C PHE A 125 5.04 4.02 8.99
N ALA A 126 4.37 4.27 7.86
CA ALA A 126 4.34 5.60 7.26
C ALA A 126 3.67 6.62 8.20
N ALA A 127 2.49 6.29 8.75
CA ALA A 127 1.78 7.14 9.70
C ALA A 127 2.59 7.39 10.98
N LEU A 128 3.22 6.35 11.54
CA LEU A 128 4.09 6.47 12.71
C LEU A 128 5.27 7.42 12.44
N VAL A 129 6.00 7.21 11.35
CA VAL A 129 7.19 8.00 11.04
C VAL A 129 6.81 9.45 10.77
N VAL A 130 5.73 9.69 10.03
CA VAL A 130 5.26 11.05 9.73
C VAL A 130 4.72 11.75 10.98
N ALA A 131 3.96 11.06 11.84
CA ALA A 131 3.44 11.65 13.08
C ALA A 131 4.58 12.08 14.01
N VAL A 132 5.60 11.23 14.17
CA VAL A 132 6.77 11.55 15.00
C VAL A 132 7.64 12.64 14.36
N ALA A 133 7.83 12.62 13.03
CA ALA A 133 8.56 13.68 12.33
C ALA A 133 7.87 15.04 12.48
N LYS A 134 6.53 15.08 12.40
CA LYS A 134 5.73 16.28 12.67
C LYS A 134 5.85 16.72 14.12
N LEU A 135 5.72 15.80 15.08
CA LEU A 135 5.88 16.08 16.51
C LEU A 135 7.23 16.74 16.82
N TYR A 136 8.28 16.25 16.19
CA TYR A 136 9.64 16.74 16.35
C TYR A 136 9.98 17.98 15.50
N GLY A 137 9.08 18.45 14.64
CA GLY A 137 9.33 19.59 13.77
C GLY A 137 10.51 19.37 12.81
N LEU A 138 10.68 18.15 12.31
CA LEU A 138 11.80 17.77 11.46
C LEU A 138 11.73 18.49 10.09
N PRO A 139 12.80 19.16 9.63
CA PRO A 139 12.79 19.93 8.38
C PRO A 139 13.07 19.08 7.13
N GLN A 140 13.46 17.81 7.29
CA GLN A 140 13.77 16.93 6.17
C GLN A 140 12.54 16.71 5.28
N ASP A 141 12.75 16.67 3.97
CA ASP A 141 11.69 16.33 3.03
C ASP A 141 11.24 14.86 3.19
N TYR A 142 10.10 14.54 2.57
CA TYR A 142 9.55 13.18 2.63
C TYR A 142 10.42 12.12 1.96
N SER A 143 11.36 12.47 1.08
CA SER A 143 12.26 11.50 0.46
C SER A 143 13.33 11.08 1.47
N GLU A 144 13.87 12.02 2.23
CA GLU A 144 14.78 11.75 3.34
C GLU A 144 14.09 11.01 4.49
N ILE A 145 12.89 11.44 4.91
CA ILE A 145 12.09 10.75 5.93
C ILE A 145 11.70 9.33 5.46
N SER A 146 11.53 9.11 4.15
CA SER A 146 11.21 7.78 3.61
C SER A 146 12.29 6.74 3.87
N LYS A 147 13.56 7.14 4.03
CA LYS A 147 14.67 6.22 4.39
C LYS A 147 14.46 5.62 5.77
N ILE A 148 13.87 6.39 6.69
CA ILE A 148 13.52 5.91 8.03
C ILE A 148 12.31 4.98 7.96
N ALA A 149 11.27 5.36 7.21
CA ALA A 149 10.09 4.51 7.02
C ALA A 149 10.46 3.15 6.38
N ARG A 150 11.38 3.16 5.40
CA ARG A 150 11.95 1.96 4.77
C ARG A 150 12.53 0.99 5.79
N LYS A 151 13.35 1.46 6.74
CA LYS A 151 13.96 0.62 7.79
C LYS A 151 12.91 -0.06 8.68
N GLY A 152 11.78 0.60 8.92
CA GLY A 152 10.66 0.04 9.68
C GLY A 152 9.93 -1.08 8.93
N SER A 153 9.42 -0.72 7.76
CA SER A 153 8.75 -1.65 6.84
C SER A 153 9.02 -1.18 5.41
N GLY A 154 9.78 -1.95 4.64
CA GLY A 154 10.32 -1.53 3.34
C GLY A 154 9.34 -0.70 2.47
N SER A 155 8.16 -1.24 2.19
CA SER A 155 7.13 -0.59 1.37
C SER A 155 6.45 0.63 2.00
N ALA A 156 6.65 0.91 3.29
CA ALA A 156 6.13 2.10 3.97
C ALA A 156 6.71 3.38 3.38
N CYS A 157 7.95 3.35 2.87
CA CYS A 157 8.57 4.51 2.22
C CYS A 157 7.70 5.09 1.11
N ARG A 158 7.01 4.24 0.33
CA ARG A 158 6.15 4.67 -0.78
C ARG A 158 4.84 5.34 -0.32
N SER A 159 4.40 5.10 0.92
CA SER A 159 3.21 5.74 1.49
C SER A 159 3.47 7.16 2.01
N LEU A 160 4.70 7.70 1.86
CA LEU A 160 4.99 9.10 2.20
C LEU A 160 4.62 10.09 1.08
N TYR A 161 4.26 9.60 -0.10
CA TYR A 161 3.83 10.42 -1.23
C TYR A 161 2.47 9.99 -1.76
N GLY A 162 1.76 10.94 -2.37
CA GLY A 162 0.53 10.68 -3.12
C GLY A 162 0.79 10.32 -4.58
N GLY A 163 -0.26 9.94 -5.28
CA GLY A 163 -0.17 9.64 -6.71
C GLY A 163 0.58 8.35 -6.99
N TYR A 164 1.66 8.46 -7.75
CA TYR A 164 2.46 7.35 -8.27
C TYR A 164 3.86 7.45 -7.71
N VAL A 165 4.26 6.43 -6.95
CA VAL A 165 5.45 6.51 -6.11
C VAL A 165 6.39 5.37 -6.43
N ALA A 166 7.65 5.71 -6.75
CA ALA A 166 8.74 4.75 -6.84
C ALA A 166 9.42 4.60 -5.49
N TRP A 167 9.88 3.39 -5.19
CA TRP A 167 10.98 3.17 -4.26
C TRP A 167 12.19 2.78 -5.10
N GLU A 168 13.18 3.67 -5.13
CA GLU A 168 14.45 3.44 -5.80
C GLU A 168 15.32 2.52 -4.94
N MET A 169 15.83 1.45 -5.56
CA MET A 169 16.60 0.46 -4.79
C MET A 169 17.89 1.01 -4.20
N GLY A 170 18.47 2.04 -4.81
CA GLY A 170 19.79 2.54 -4.45
C GLY A 170 20.92 1.56 -4.80
N ALA A 171 22.13 2.10 -4.94
CA ALA A 171 23.37 1.38 -5.14
C ALA A 171 24.28 1.43 -3.91
N GLU A 172 24.11 2.43 -3.03
CA GLU A 172 24.98 2.59 -1.87
C GLU A 172 24.72 1.53 -0.80
N ALA A 173 25.80 1.04 -0.20
CA ALA A 173 25.75 -0.03 0.81
C ALA A 173 25.12 0.43 2.13
N ASP A 174 25.24 1.71 2.46
CA ASP A 174 24.59 2.31 3.64
C ASP A 174 23.09 2.59 3.42
N GLY A 175 22.62 2.45 2.18
CA GLY A 175 21.25 2.71 1.79
C GLY A 175 20.86 4.18 1.78
N SER A 176 21.82 5.10 1.74
CA SER A 176 21.59 6.55 1.70
C SER A 176 20.82 7.00 0.44
N ASP A 177 20.85 6.23 -0.63
CA ASP A 177 20.14 6.50 -1.89
C ASP A 177 18.92 5.59 -2.12
N SER A 178 18.63 4.65 -1.22
CA SER A 178 17.42 3.82 -1.29
C SER A 178 16.23 4.52 -0.63
N ARG A 179 15.46 5.27 -1.42
CA ARG A 179 14.37 6.14 -0.92
C ARG A 179 13.16 6.14 -1.84
N ALA A 180 12.06 6.69 -1.34
CA ALA A 180 10.86 6.93 -2.15
C ALA A 180 10.95 8.24 -2.91
N VAL A 181 10.47 8.24 -4.15
CA VAL A 181 10.36 9.41 -5.02
C VAL A 181 8.99 9.40 -5.71
N GLN A 182 8.39 10.59 -5.83
CA GLN A 182 7.13 10.74 -6.54
C GLN A 182 7.39 10.79 -8.05
N ILE A 183 6.83 9.84 -8.79
CA ILE A 183 6.87 9.82 -10.26
C ILE A 183 5.91 10.89 -10.80
N ALA A 184 4.72 10.94 -10.22
CA ALA A 184 3.64 11.84 -10.57
C ALA A 184 2.70 11.98 -9.36
N ASP A 185 2.16 13.18 -9.13
CA ASP A 185 1.19 13.41 -8.07
C ASP A 185 -0.21 12.90 -8.43
N VAL A 186 -1.19 13.14 -7.54
CA VAL A 186 -2.57 12.72 -7.74
C VAL A 186 -3.24 13.46 -8.91
N GLU A 187 -2.93 14.75 -9.10
CA GLU A 187 -3.51 15.62 -10.13
C GLU A 187 -2.97 15.29 -11.54
N HIS A 188 -1.81 14.65 -11.61
CA HIS A 188 -1.26 14.19 -12.88
C HIS A 188 -2.12 13.11 -13.53
N TRP A 189 -2.81 12.24 -12.81
CA TRP A 189 -3.68 11.23 -13.43
C TRP A 189 -4.81 10.80 -12.47
N PRO A 190 -5.75 11.73 -12.17
CA PRO A 190 -6.77 11.57 -11.13
C PRO A 190 -7.91 10.62 -11.53
N GLU A 191 -8.00 10.24 -12.81
CA GLU A 191 -8.99 9.29 -13.33
C GLU A 191 -8.73 7.85 -12.89
N MET A 192 -7.53 7.54 -12.37
CA MET A 192 -7.19 6.20 -11.91
C MET A 192 -8.07 5.79 -10.72
N ARG A 193 -8.75 4.64 -10.87
CA ARG A 193 -9.59 3.98 -9.87
C ARG A 193 -9.00 2.63 -9.50
N ALA A 194 -9.41 2.12 -8.34
CA ALA A 194 -9.09 0.77 -7.92
C ALA A 194 -10.30 0.10 -7.26
N ALA A 195 -10.60 -1.14 -7.66
CA ALA A 195 -11.54 -2.02 -6.98
C ALA A 195 -10.77 -3.16 -6.33
N ILE A 196 -10.91 -3.32 -5.02
CA ILE A 196 -10.25 -4.38 -4.25
C ILE A 196 -11.28 -5.46 -3.95
N LEU A 197 -11.01 -6.67 -4.41
CA LEU A 197 -11.84 -7.85 -4.15
C LEU A 197 -11.17 -8.63 -3.01
N VAL A 198 -11.77 -8.57 -1.83
CA VAL A 198 -11.26 -9.23 -0.63
C VAL A 198 -11.66 -10.71 -0.70
N VAL A 199 -10.76 -11.56 -1.19
CA VAL A 199 -10.96 -13.00 -1.38
C VAL A 199 -10.87 -13.76 -0.07
N SER A 200 -9.90 -13.42 0.78
CA SER A 200 -9.80 -13.97 2.12
C SER A 200 -9.25 -12.91 3.08
N ALA A 201 -9.76 -12.95 4.31
CA ALA A 201 -9.26 -12.19 5.45
C ALA A 201 -8.38 -13.05 6.38
N ASP A 202 -8.14 -14.31 6.02
CA ASP A 202 -7.37 -15.24 6.83
C ASP A 202 -5.90 -14.86 6.83
N ARG A 203 -5.20 -15.29 7.88
CA ARG A 203 -3.75 -15.08 7.97
C ARG A 203 -3.05 -15.77 6.82
N LYS A 204 -2.09 -15.07 6.22
CA LYS A 204 -1.18 -15.60 5.21
C LYS A 204 -0.46 -16.84 5.74
N ASP A 205 -0.43 -17.91 4.94
CA ASP A 205 0.35 -19.12 5.27
C ASP A 205 1.83 -18.79 5.44
N THR A 206 2.39 -18.03 4.48
CA THR A 206 3.78 -17.58 4.50
C THR A 206 3.87 -16.07 4.66
N PRO A 207 4.41 -15.55 5.78
CA PRO A 207 4.65 -14.12 5.94
C PRO A 207 5.57 -13.56 4.86
N SER A 208 5.28 -12.35 4.38
CA SER A 208 6.03 -11.74 3.26
C SER A 208 7.54 -11.62 3.53
N THR A 209 7.95 -11.39 4.78
CA THR A 209 9.39 -11.28 5.13
C THR A 209 10.12 -12.60 4.93
N SER A 210 9.59 -13.72 5.43
CA SER A 210 10.23 -15.03 5.27
C SER A 210 10.12 -15.51 3.83
N GLY A 211 8.94 -15.35 3.21
CA GLY A 211 8.71 -15.75 1.82
C GLY A 211 9.66 -15.08 0.84
N MET A 212 9.86 -13.75 0.96
CA MET A 212 10.73 -13.05 0.02
C MET A 212 12.20 -13.43 0.15
N GLN A 213 12.66 -13.74 1.35
CA GLN A 213 14.03 -14.20 1.54
C GLN A 213 14.16 -15.61 1.01
N GLN A 214 13.20 -16.50 1.25
CA GLN A 214 13.21 -17.84 0.67
C GLN A 214 13.30 -17.78 -0.86
N THR A 215 12.55 -16.91 -1.52
CA THR A 215 12.66 -16.68 -2.98
C THR A 215 14.07 -16.23 -3.37
N VAL A 216 14.66 -15.26 -2.67
CA VAL A 216 16.04 -14.80 -2.93
C VAL A 216 17.04 -15.95 -2.88
N HIS A 217 16.88 -16.89 -1.93
CA HIS A 217 17.83 -17.98 -1.72
C HIS A 217 17.61 -19.19 -2.65
N THR A 218 16.40 -19.39 -3.17
CA THR A 218 16.02 -20.68 -3.78
C THR A 218 15.46 -20.60 -5.19
N SER A 219 14.93 -19.45 -5.63
CA SER A 219 14.36 -19.30 -6.96
C SER A 219 15.43 -18.93 -7.99
N ASP A 220 15.57 -19.75 -9.02
CA ASP A 220 16.45 -19.47 -10.16
C ASP A 220 15.85 -18.41 -11.08
N LEU A 221 14.53 -18.41 -11.27
CA LEU A 221 13.83 -17.39 -12.07
C LEU A 221 13.91 -16.00 -11.44
N PHE A 222 14.08 -15.92 -10.11
CA PHE A 222 14.21 -14.65 -9.41
C PHE A 222 15.46 -13.86 -9.84
N LYS A 223 16.55 -14.55 -10.18
CA LYS A 223 17.79 -13.91 -10.65
C LYS A 223 17.55 -13.10 -11.94
N GLU A 224 16.86 -13.69 -12.91
CA GLU A 224 16.50 -13.03 -14.17
C GLU A 224 15.50 -11.90 -13.94
N ARG A 225 14.54 -12.10 -13.02
CA ARG A 225 13.57 -11.08 -12.64
C ARG A 225 14.26 -9.80 -12.17
N VAL A 226 15.19 -9.90 -11.23
CA VAL A 226 15.85 -8.73 -10.62
C VAL A 226 16.87 -8.09 -11.55
N ALA A 227 17.61 -8.88 -12.33
CA ALA A 227 18.68 -8.38 -13.19
C ALA A 227 18.15 -7.72 -14.47
N THR A 228 17.11 -8.28 -15.09
CA THR A 228 16.69 -7.89 -16.45
C THR A 228 15.25 -7.38 -16.49
N VAL A 229 14.31 -8.13 -15.88
CA VAL A 229 12.88 -7.87 -16.06
C VAL A 229 12.46 -6.58 -15.35
N VAL A 230 12.79 -6.45 -14.07
CA VAL A 230 12.35 -5.30 -13.27
C VAL A 230 12.99 -3.98 -13.73
N PRO A 231 14.31 -3.88 -13.98
CA PRO A 231 14.91 -2.62 -14.46
C PRO A 231 14.26 -2.10 -15.75
N ARG A 232 13.98 -3.00 -16.71
CA ARG A 232 13.26 -2.64 -17.94
C ARG A 232 11.84 -2.17 -17.65
N ARG A 233 11.06 -2.94 -16.87
CA ARG A 233 9.68 -2.58 -16.52
C ARG A 233 9.59 -1.30 -15.69
N TYR A 234 10.59 -0.97 -14.88
CA TYR A 234 10.66 0.29 -14.14
C TYR A 234 10.64 1.49 -15.09
N GLY A 235 11.50 1.47 -16.11
CA GLY A 235 11.54 2.50 -17.14
C GLY A 235 10.22 2.59 -17.92
N GLU A 236 9.71 1.46 -18.39
CA GLU A 236 8.46 1.39 -19.17
C GLU A 236 7.24 1.85 -18.36
N MET A 237 7.13 1.43 -17.09
CA MET A 237 6.02 1.81 -16.21
C MET A 237 6.04 3.29 -15.86
N ALA A 238 7.21 3.83 -15.51
CA ALA A 238 7.36 5.26 -15.23
C ALA A 238 7.03 6.12 -16.46
N ALA A 239 7.40 5.66 -17.66
CA ALA A 239 7.00 6.33 -18.91
C ALA A 239 5.48 6.26 -19.14
N ALA A 240 4.86 5.10 -18.94
CA ALA A 240 3.41 4.93 -19.09
C ALA A 240 2.62 5.83 -18.14
N ILE A 241 3.05 5.95 -16.88
CA ILE A 241 2.44 6.87 -15.90
C ILE A 241 2.53 8.32 -16.36
N ARG A 242 3.72 8.77 -16.80
CA ARG A 242 3.90 10.14 -17.30
C ARG A 242 3.06 10.44 -18.54
N ALA A 243 2.88 9.46 -19.42
CA ALA A 243 2.10 9.57 -20.64
C ALA A 243 0.59 9.34 -20.44
N ARG A 244 0.14 8.95 -19.25
CA ARG A 244 -1.24 8.47 -18.98
C ARG A 244 -1.66 7.34 -19.92
N ASP A 245 -0.71 6.48 -20.31
CA ASP A 245 -0.93 5.32 -21.18
C ASP A 245 -1.44 4.14 -20.34
N PHE A 246 -2.76 4.04 -20.22
CA PHE A 246 -3.40 2.98 -19.45
C PHE A 246 -3.12 1.59 -20.02
N ALA A 247 -3.06 1.42 -21.34
CA ALA A 247 -2.84 0.11 -21.95
C ALA A 247 -1.46 -0.45 -21.58
N THR A 248 -0.41 0.37 -21.66
CA THR A 248 0.94 -0.03 -21.23
C THR A 248 1.01 -0.23 -19.71
N PHE A 249 0.47 0.70 -18.92
CA PHE A 249 0.40 0.59 -17.47
C PHE A 249 -0.28 -0.73 -17.03
N ALA A 250 -1.43 -1.03 -17.62
CA ALA A 250 -2.26 -2.19 -17.31
C ALA A 250 -1.53 -3.49 -17.66
N ARG A 251 -0.98 -3.58 -18.88
CA ARG A 251 -0.19 -4.73 -19.32
C ARG A 251 0.98 -4.99 -18.39
N LEU A 252 1.76 -3.96 -18.04
CA LEU A 252 2.91 -4.11 -17.17
C LEU A 252 2.50 -4.52 -15.75
N THR A 253 1.42 -3.94 -15.22
CA THR A 253 0.90 -4.27 -13.89
C THR A 253 0.50 -5.74 -13.78
N MET A 254 -0.25 -6.25 -14.76
CA MET A 254 -0.66 -7.65 -14.81
C MET A 254 0.55 -8.59 -14.99
N GLN A 255 1.45 -8.26 -15.92
CA GLN A 255 2.65 -9.05 -16.17
C GLN A 255 3.61 -9.09 -14.98
N ASP A 256 3.72 -8.00 -14.22
CA ASP A 256 4.58 -7.97 -13.04
C ASP A 256 3.98 -8.65 -11.83
N SER A 257 2.65 -8.56 -11.64
CA SER A 257 1.92 -9.39 -10.70
C SER A 257 2.21 -10.88 -10.96
N ASN A 258 2.03 -11.33 -12.20
CA ASN A 258 2.25 -12.73 -12.56
C ASN A 258 3.71 -13.15 -12.40
N SER A 259 4.66 -12.29 -12.78
CA SER A 259 6.08 -12.57 -12.63
C SER A 259 6.51 -12.67 -11.16
N PHE A 260 5.94 -11.86 -10.27
CA PHE A 260 6.13 -11.99 -8.83
C PHE A 260 5.64 -13.35 -8.32
N HIS A 261 4.39 -13.72 -8.60
CA HIS A 261 3.83 -15.01 -8.17
C HIS A 261 4.53 -16.21 -8.82
N ALA A 262 5.08 -16.06 -10.03
CA ALA A 262 5.93 -17.08 -10.65
C ALA A 262 7.22 -17.32 -9.86
N THR A 263 7.88 -16.26 -9.37
CA THR A 263 9.08 -16.43 -8.51
C THR A 263 8.74 -17.00 -7.13
N CYS A 264 7.54 -16.74 -6.61
CA CYS A 264 7.04 -17.42 -5.41
C CYS A 264 6.85 -18.93 -5.65
N LEU A 265 6.27 -19.30 -6.79
CA LEU A 265 6.09 -20.70 -7.19
C LEU A 265 7.43 -21.42 -7.41
N ASP A 266 8.43 -20.72 -7.95
CA ASP A 266 9.78 -21.24 -8.21
C ASP A 266 10.66 -21.30 -6.94
N SER A 267 10.18 -20.80 -5.81
CA SER A 267 10.87 -20.94 -4.52
C SER A 267 10.80 -22.39 -4.02
N PHE A 268 11.72 -22.79 -3.14
CA PHE A 268 11.69 -24.12 -2.51
C PHE A 268 11.71 -24.06 -0.97
N PRO A 269 10.69 -24.58 -0.26
CA PRO A 269 9.38 -25.02 -0.78
C PRO A 269 8.63 -23.94 -1.59
N PRO A 270 7.67 -24.31 -2.47
CA PRO A 270 6.91 -23.33 -3.24
C PRO A 270 6.01 -22.47 -2.34
N ILE A 271 5.84 -21.21 -2.72
CA ILE A 271 4.98 -20.25 -2.01
C ILE A 271 3.75 -19.97 -2.86
N PHE A 272 2.57 -20.27 -2.31
CA PHE A 272 1.28 -20.02 -2.96
C PHE A 272 0.53 -18.90 -2.25
N TYR A 273 0.38 -17.76 -2.92
CA TYR A 273 -0.43 -16.65 -2.42
C TYR A 273 -1.78 -16.54 -3.13
N MET A 274 -1.80 -16.73 -4.45
CA MET A 274 -3.03 -16.79 -5.24
C MET A 274 -3.72 -18.14 -5.07
N ASN A 275 -5.03 -18.11 -4.84
CA ASN A 275 -5.88 -19.31 -4.82
C ASN A 275 -6.73 -19.41 -6.10
N ASP A 276 -7.65 -20.38 -6.17
CA ASP A 276 -8.47 -20.57 -7.35
C ASP A 276 -9.44 -19.41 -7.60
N THR A 277 -9.94 -18.74 -6.55
CA THR A 277 -10.70 -17.49 -6.69
C THR A 277 -9.84 -16.40 -7.36
N SER A 278 -8.59 -16.21 -6.93
CA SER A 278 -7.66 -15.26 -7.56
C SER A 278 -7.49 -15.55 -9.06
N ARG A 279 -7.33 -16.83 -9.42
CA ARG A 279 -7.18 -17.27 -10.82
C ARG A 279 -8.45 -17.03 -11.65
N ARG A 280 -9.63 -17.25 -11.08
CA ARG A 280 -10.92 -16.96 -11.72
C ARG A 280 -11.11 -15.46 -11.95
N ILE A 281 -10.69 -14.61 -11.00
CA ILE A 281 -10.68 -13.15 -11.19
C ILE A 281 -9.74 -12.73 -12.33
N VAL A 282 -8.55 -13.35 -12.46
CA VAL A 282 -7.65 -13.11 -13.60
C VAL A 282 -8.33 -13.43 -14.93
N LYS A 283 -9.01 -14.59 -15.02
CA LYS A 283 -9.76 -14.97 -16.23
C LYS A 283 -10.87 -13.96 -16.54
N LEU A 284 -11.62 -13.51 -15.53
CA LEU A 284 -12.66 -12.50 -15.68
C LEU A 284 -12.08 -11.19 -16.25
N CYS A 285 -10.94 -10.72 -15.75
CA CYS A 285 -10.32 -9.49 -16.26
C CYS A 285 -9.91 -9.61 -17.73
N HIS A 286 -9.36 -10.76 -18.14
CA HIS A 286 -9.01 -11.00 -19.55
C HIS A 286 -10.25 -11.09 -20.44
N LEU A 287 -11.31 -11.77 -20.00
CA LEU A 287 -12.60 -11.81 -20.69
C LEU A 287 -13.17 -10.40 -20.90
N ILE A 288 -13.10 -9.55 -19.88
CA ILE A 288 -13.59 -8.16 -19.96
C ILE A 288 -12.78 -7.37 -21.01
N ASN A 289 -11.45 -7.43 -20.96
CA ASN A 289 -10.59 -6.73 -21.90
C ASN A 289 -10.79 -7.24 -23.35
N GLU A 290 -10.96 -8.56 -23.53
CA GLU A 290 -11.26 -9.17 -24.83
C GLU A 290 -12.62 -8.73 -25.36
N PHE A 291 -13.65 -8.74 -24.50
CA PHE A 291 -15.01 -8.35 -24.87
C PHE A 291 -15.07 -6.91 -25.42
N TYR A 292 -14.39 -5.98 -24.77
CA TYR A 292 -14.33 -4.58 -25.22
C TYR A 292 -13.29 -4.35 -26.32
N ASN A 293 -12.45 -5.34 -26.64
CA ASN A 293 -11.30 -5.20 -27.53
C ASN A 293 -10.39 -4.00 -27.15
N GLU A 294 -10.28 -3.76 -25.85
CA GLU A 294 -9.60 -2.62 -25.25
C GLU A 294 -9.15 -3.04 -23.84
N THR A 295 -7.92 -2.66 -23.43
CA THR A 295 -7.48 -2.94 -22.05
C THR A 295 -8.08 -1.90 -21.11
N ILE A 296 -9.22 -2.22 -20.50
CA ILE A 296 -9.95 -1.32 -19.59
C ILE A 296 -9.73 -1.67 -18.11
N VAL A 297 -9.21 -2.86 -17.81
CA VAL A 297 -8.94 -3.33 -16.45
C VAL A 297 -7.58 -4.03 -16.35
N ALA A 298 -6.87 -3.78 -15.24
CA ALA A 298 -5.66 -4.50 -14.87
C ALA A 298 -5.76 -5.07 -13.46
N TYR A 299 -5.50 -6.36 -13.32
CA TYR A 299 -5.36 -6.97 -12.00
C TYR A 299 -3.92 -6.88 -11.47
N THR A 300 -3.81 -6.86 -10.15
CA THR A 300 -2.56 -7.11 -9.44
C THR A 300 -2.82 -7.79 -8.10
N PHE A 301 -1.90 -8.63 -7.67
CA PHE A 301 -1.98 -9.40 -6.43
C PHE A 301 -0.70 -9.21 -5.64
N ASP A 302 -0.82 -8.88 -4.36
CA ASP A 302 0.30 -8.86 -3.42
C ASP A 302 0.52 -10.25 -2.80
N ALA A 303 1.19 -10.31 -1.64
CA ALA A 303 1.40 -11.55 -0.90
C ALA A 303 0.10 -12.04 -0.22
N GLY A 304 -0.90 -12.42 -1.01
CA GLY A 304 -2.20 -12.95 -0.60
C GLY A 304 -3.15 -13.08 -1.80
N PRO A 305 -4.36 -13.62 -1.59
CA PRO A 305 -5.27 -13.93 -2.68
C PRO A 305 -6.12 -12.74 -3.15
N ASN A 306 -6.09 -11.62 -2.42
CA ASN A 306 -6.92 -10.45 -2.71
C ASN A 306 -6.50 -9.79 -4.01
N ALA A 307 -7.48 -9.51 -4.87
CA ALA A 307 -7.25 -8.87 -6.15
C ALA A 307 -7.41 -7.36 -6.01
N VAL A 308 -6.51 -6.60 -6.63
CA VAL A 308 -6.70 -5.17 -6.87
C VAL A 308 -6.85 -4.96 -8.36
N LEU A 309 -7.96 -4.37 -8.78
CA LEU A 309 -8.30 -4.08 -10.16
C LEU A 309 -8.16 -2.59 -10.41
N TYR A 310 -7.18 -2.18 -11.21
CA TYR A 310 -7.06 -0.81 -11.70
C TYR A 310 -7.88 -0.60 -12.96
N TYR A 311 -8.51 0.56 -13.06
CA TYR A 311 -9.29 1.01 -14.21
C TYR A 311 -9.33 2.54 -14.24
N LEU A 312 -9.73 3.12 -15.37
CA LEU A 312 -9.99 4.56 -15.46
C LEU A 312 -11.47 4.85 -15.20
N ALA A 313 -11.75 6.01 -14.59
CA ALA A 313 -13.10 6.46 -14.25
C ALA A 313 -14.09 6.41 -15.44
N GLU A 314 -13.62 6.72 -16.66
CA GLU A 314 -14.44 6.63 -17.88
C GLU A 314 -14.92 5.21 -18.21
N ASN A 315 -14.18 4.19 -17.75
CA ASN A 315 -14.51 2.78 -17.93
C ASN A 315 -15.26 2.19 -16.71
N GLU A 316 -15.63 3.01 -15.72
CA GLU A 316 -16.27 2.54 -14.49
C GLU A 316 -17.58 1.81 -14.76
N ALA A 317 -18.47 2.37 -15.57
CA ALA A 317 -19.72 1.71 -15.91
C ALA A 317 -19.49 0.37 -16.63
N ARG A 318 -18.51 0.31 -17.54
CA ARG A 318 -18.16 -0.91 -18.28
C ARG A 318 -17.65 -2.01 -17.35
N LEU A 319 -16.69 -1.69 -16.49
CA LEU A 319 -16.13 -2.66 -15.53
C LEU A 319 -17.16 -3.04 -14.47
N CYS A 320 -17.81 -2.06 -13.84
CA CYS A 320 -18.79 -2.29 -12.78
C CYS A 320 -20.04 -3.02 -13.29
N GLY A 321 -20.36 -2.97 -14.59
CA GLY A 321 -21.40 -3.83 -15.17
C GLY A 321 -21.06 -5.32 -15.03
N PHE A 322 -19.86 -5.73 -15.43
CA PHE A 322 -19.40 -7.10 -15.23
C PHE A 322 -19.28 -7.44 -13.73
N LEU A 323 -18.68 -6.55 -12.93
CA LEU A 323 -18.51 -6.80 -11.50
C LEU A 323 -19.86 -6.88 -10.78
N SER A 324 -20.88 -6.12 -11.18
CA SER A 324 -22.23 -6.19 -10.61
C SER A 324 -22.91 -7.50 -10.99
N ALA A 325 -22.75 -7.96 -12.23
CA ALA A 325 -23.29 -9.24 -12.68
C ALA A 325 -22.69 -10.44 -11.92
N VAL A 326 -21.39 -10.38 -11.57
CA VAL A 326 -20.70 -11.44 -10.82
C VAL A 326 -20.85 -11.27 -9.31
N PHE A 327 -20.58 -10.08 -8.79
CA PHE A 327 -20.39 -9.78 -7.36
C PHE A 327 -21.45 -8.85 -6.77
N GLY A 328 -22.59 -8.66 -7.43
CA GLY A 328 -23.64 -7.72 -7.00
C GLY A 328 -24.28 -8.07 -5.64
N ALA A 329 -24.11 -9.31 -5.18
CA ALA A 329 -24.58 -9.77 -3.87
C ALA A 329 -23.54 -9.62 -2.74
N ASN A 330 -22.28 -9.28 -3.06
CA ASN A 330 -21.24 -9.07 -2.06
C ASN A 330 -21.36 -7.69 -1.41
N ASP A 331 -20.88 -7.54 -0.18
CA ASP A 331 -20.88 -6.25 0.53
C ASP A 331 -19.89 -5.24 -0.06
N GLY A 332 -20.10 -3.95 0.22
CA GLY A 332 -19.17 -2.87 -0.09
C GLY A 332 -19.49 -2.05 -1.34
N TRP A 333 -20.58 -2.36 -2.06
CA TRP A 333 -21.04 -1.50 -3.15
C TRP A 333 -21.67 -0.22 -2.61
N GLU A 334 -22.49 -0.37 -1.56
CA GLU A 334 -23.26 0.68 -0.89
C GLU A 334 -22.40 1.72 -0.18
N THR A 335 -21.13 1.41 0.10
CA THR A 335 -20.19 2.38 0.69
C THR A 335 -19.75 3.44 -0.29
N THR A 336 -19.83 3.17 -1.60
CA THR A 336 -19.28 4.03 -2.65
C THR A 336 -20.34 4.45 -3.67
N PHE A 337 -21.28 3.56 -4.01
CA PHE A 337 -22.25 3.78 -5.07
C PHE A 337 -23.68 3.84 -4.55
N SER A 338 -24.43 4.83 -5.02
CA SER A 338 -25.86 4.94 -4.76
C SER A 338 -26.64 3.78 -5.40
N THR A 339 -27.89 3.59 -4.97
CA THR A 339 -28.79 2.61 -5.60
C THR A 339 -29.00 2.89 -7.09
N GLU A 340 -29.05 4.17 -7.48
CA GLU A 340 -29.20 4.58 -8.89
C GLU A 340 -27.97 4.21 -9.71
N GLN A 341 -26.76 4.48 -9.21
CA GLN A 341 -25.51 4.10 -9.89
C GLN A 341 -25.39 2.59 -10.07
N ARG A 342 -25.76 1.82 -9.04
CA ARG A 342 -25.76 0.34 -9.12
C ARG A 342 -26.77 -0.17 -10.15
N ALA A 343 -27.94 0.45 -10.26
CA ALA A 343 -28.91 0.13 -11.31
C ALA A 343 -28.35 0.45 -12.71
N THR A 344 -27.61 1.56 -12.87
CA THR A 344 -26.92 1.88 -14.13
C THR A 344 -25.88 0.82 -14.50
N PHE A 345 -25.13 0.30 -13.54
CA PHE A 345 -24.16 -0.78 -13.81
C PHE A 345 -24.85 -2.08 -14.25
N ALA A 346 -25.93 -2.47 -13.57
CA ALA A 346 -26.73 -3.64 -13.98
C ALA A 346 -27.29 -3.47 -15.40
N ALA A 347 -27.87 -2.30 -15.72
CA ALA A 347 -28.37 -1.98 -17.05
C ALA A 347 -27.25 -2.00 -18.11
N GLN A 348 -26.08 -1.45 -17.80
CA GLN A 348 -24.91 -1.48 -18.68
C GLN A 348 -24.52 -2.92 -19.05
N PHE A 349 -24.61 -3.86 -18.10
CA PHE A 349 -24.36 -5.26 -18.39
C PHE A 349 -25.48 -5.89 -19.23
N ASP A 350 -26.74 -5.72 -18.83
CA ASP A 350 -27.88 -6.35 -19.48
C ASP A 350 -28.06 -5.88 -20.93
N GLU A 351 -27.91 -4.57 -21.18
CA GLU A 351 -28.16 -3.97 -22.49
C GLU A 351 -26.95 -4.12 -23.43
N CYS A 352 -25.73 -3.95 -22.92
CA CYS A 352 -24.54 -3.90 -23.78
C CYS A 352 -23.73 -5.20 -23.82
N VAL A 353 -23.86 -6.06 -22.81
CA VAL A 353 -22.96 -7.22 -22.61
C VAL A 353 -23.67 -8.56 -22.69
N ARG A 354 -24.74 -8.77 -21.92
CA ARG A 354 -25.34 -10.10 -21.69
C ARG A 354 -25.64 -10.88 -22.99
N GLY A 355 -26.23 -10.22 -23.98
CA GLY A 355 -26.58 -10.85 -25.26
C GLY A 355 -25.42 -11.06 -26.25
N LYS A 356 -24.22 -10.50 -25.95
CA LYS A 356 -23.04 -10.56 -26.84
C LYS A 356 -21.91 -11.40 -26.26
N LEU A 357 -22.01 -11.81 -25.00
CA LEU A 357 -20.97 -12.57 -24.33
C LEU A 357 -20.96 -14.01 -24.88
N ALA A 358 -19.80 -14.47 -25.34
CA ALA A 358 -19.66 -15.80 -25.93
C ALA A 358 -19.66 -16.95 -24.90
N THR A 359 -19.38 -16.62 -23.64
CA THR A 359 -19.25 -17.57 -22.52
C THR A 359 -20.05 -17.07 -21.34
N ASP A 360 -20.73 -17.98 -20.63
CA ASP A 360 -21.42 -17.61 -19.40
C ASP A 360 -20.43 -17.10 -18.33
N LEU A 361 -20.90 -16.14 -17.53
CA LEU A 361 -20.17 -15.70 -16.35
C LEU A 361 -20.24 -16.77 -15.26
N ASP A 362 -19.20 -16.82 -14.45
CA ASP A 362 -19.07 -17.75 -13.35
C ASP A 362 -19.97 -17.32 -12.16
N ASP A 363 -21.12 -17.97 -12.05
CA ASP A 363 -22.17 -17.69 -11.06
C ASP A 363 -21.75 -18.01 -9.62
N GLU A 364 -20.72 -18.82 -9.42
CA GLU A 364 -20.22 -19.22 -8.11
C GLU A 364 -19.01 -18.38 -7.64
N LEU A 365 -18.47 -17.50 -8.50
CA LEU A 365 -17.26 -16.74 -8.19
C LEU A 365 -17.46 -15.78 -6.99
N HIS A 366 -18.67 -15.25 -6.84
CA HIS A 366 -19.03 -14.36 -5.73
C HIS A 366 -18.79 -14.98 -4.35
N ARG A 367 -18.94 -16.30 -4.22
CA ARG A 367 -18.77 -17.02 -2.94
C ARG A 367 -17.33 -17.00 -2.44
N GLY A 368 -16.37 -16.79 -3.34
CA GLY A 368 -14.96 -16.69 -3.01
C GLY A 368 -14.52 -15.29 -2.60
N VAL A 369 -15.40 -14.29 -2.63
CA VAL A 369 -15.11 -12.90 -2.28
C VAL A 369 -15.96 -12.51 -1.08
N ALA A 370 -15.34 -11.99 -0.02
CA ALA A 370 -16.06 -11.53 1.16
C ALA A 370 -16.74 -10.17 0.92
N ARG A 371 -15.99 -9.23 0.35
CA ARG A 371 -16.47 -7.86 0.07
C ARG A 371 -15.65 -7.17 -1.00
N LEU A 372 -16.18 -6.08 -1.51
CA LEU A 372 -15.48 -5.15 -2.39
C LEU A 372 -15.11 -3.87 -1.61
N ILE A 373 -14.05 -3.21 -2.06
CA ILE A 373 -13.66 -1.87 -1.63
C ILE A 373 -13.32 -1.08 -2.89
N PHE A 374 -14.10 -0.05 -3.18
CA PHE A 374 -13.86 0.85 -4.30
C PHE A 374 -13.13 2.09 -3.81
N THR A 375 -12.09 2.50 -4.53
CA THR A 375 -11.25 3.65 -4.20
C THR A 375 -10.63 4.25 -5.46
N LYS A 376 -9.78 5.26 -5.27
CA LYS A 376 -9.10 6.01 -6.32
C LYS A 376 -7.66 6.30 -5.92
N VAL A 377 -6.87 6.77 -6.88
CA VAL A 377 -5.56 7.35 -6.57
C VAL A 377 -5.73 8.50 -5.56
N GLY A 378 -4.83 8.58 -4.58
CA GLY A 378 -4.96 9.46 -3.43
C GLY A 378 -3.72 10.28 -3.10
N PRO A 379 -3.86 11.28 -2.22
CA PRO A 379 -2.74 12.08 -1.74
C PRO A 379 -1.88 11.31 -0.72
N GLY A 380 -0.69 11.83 -0.45
CA GLY A 380 0.22 11.34 0.60
C GLY A 380 -0.30 11.63 2.01
N PRO A 381 0.51 11.45 3.05
CA PRO A 381 0.11 11.71 4.43
C PRO A 381 -0.51 13.10 4.62
N GLN A 382 -1.58 13.21 5.39
CA GLN A 382 -2.33 14.44 5.59
C GLN A 382 -2.28 14.90 7.06
N ASP A 383 -2.24 16.22 7.25
CA ASP A 383 -2.50 16.82 8.56
C ASP A 383 -3.95 16.60 8.98
N THR A 384 -4.17 16.44 10.29
CA THR A 384 -5.51 16.29 10.83
C THR A 384 -5.62 16.95 12.19
N LYS A 385 -6.82 17.49 12.48
CA LYS A 385 -7.18 18.00 13.81
C LYS A 385 -7.64 16.89 14.75
N SER A 386 -8.01 15.72 14.21
CA SER A 386 -8.36 14.55 15.01
C SER A 386 -7.13 14.01 15.72
N SER A 387 -7.24 13.76 17.02
CA SER A 387 -6.19 13.14 17.83
C SER A 387 -6.76 11.92 18.55
N LEU A 388 -6.01 10.83 18.53
CA LEU A 388 -6.26 9.62 19.32
C LEU A 388 -5.70 9.73 20.74
N ILE A 389 -4.96 10.80 21.03
CA ILE A 389 -4.36 11.07 22.34
C ILE A 389 -5.11 12.23 23.03
N ASP A 390 -5.35 12.06 24.33
CA ASP A 390 -5.73 13.13 25.23
C ASP A 390 -4.51 14.04 25.50
N PRO A 391 -4.57 15.34 25.12
CA PRO A 391 -3.44 16.25 25.26
C PRO A 391 -3.09 16.57 26.72
N GLU A 392 -3.96 16.29 27.70
CA GLU A 392 -3.64 16.54 29.11
C GLU A 392 -2.79 15.41 29.70
N THR A 393 -3.13 14.15 29.36
CA THR A 393 -2.50 12.95 29.93
C THR A 393 -1.45 12.32 29.04
N GLY A 394 -1.48 12.58 27.73
CA GLY A 394 -0.67 11.88 26.73
C GLY A 394 -1.09 10.41 26.52
N LEU A 395 -2.25 9.98 27.02
CA LEU A 395 -2.76 8.62 26.90
C LEU A 395 -3.82 8.51 25.79
N PRO A 396 -4.14 7.28 25.32
CA PRO A 396 -5.28 7.07 24.42
C PRO A 396 -6.58 7.68 24.97
N ARG A 397 -7.37 8.28 24.08
CA ARG A 397 -8.72 8.82 24.39
C ARG A 397 -9.74 7.75 24.71
#